data_AF-A0A3P6F7Q6-F1
#
_entry.id   AF-A0A3P6F7Q6-F1
#
_cell.length_a   1.000
_cell.length_b   1.000
_cell.length_c   1.000
_cell.angle_alpha   90.00
_cell.angle_beta   90.00
_cell.angle_gamma   90.00
#
_symmetry.space_group_name_H-M   'P 1'
#
loop_
_entity.id
_entity.type
_entity.pdbx_description
1 polymer ?
#
loop_
_entity_poly.entity_id
_entity_poly.type
_entity_poly.pdbx_seq_one_letter_code
_entity_poly.pdbx_strand_id
1 'polypeptide(L)'
;MVQSEWEVLSSCSRREYLVESSSSDERYLVKWYAHGFYSSVLKGIDYETKRFMVFSEEETTEGKILCYTEDIGDMCIFIASNEAFCIPASSCPGLKPSTIYFMGRGFGSYDLTTGDTHHYKAPGGVITIPYWLPPFST
;
A
#
# COMPACT_ATOMS: atom_id res chain seq x y z
N MET A 1 15.70 -7.56 23.20
CA MET A 1 15.16 -8.78 22.56
C MET A 1 14.61 -8.36 21.22
N VAL A 2 15.05 -8.96 20.11
CA VAL A 2 14.52 -8.66 18.78
C VAL A 2 13.14 -9.32 18.70
N GLN A 3 12.08 -8.51 18.54
CA GLN A 3 10.74 -9.04 18.26
C GLN A 3 10.72 -9.61 16.85
N SER A 4 10.06 -10.75 16.66
CA SER A 4 9.82 -11.28 15.32
C SER A 4 8.89 -10.36 14.54
N GLU A 5 9.02 -10.34 13.21
CA GLU A 5 8.12 -9.57 12.34
C GLU A 5 6.65 -9.95 12.60
N TRP A 6 6.37 -11.24 12.79
CA TRP A 6 5.02 -11.71 13.06
C TRP A 6 4.43 -11.17 14.37
N GLU A 7 5.22 -11.08 15.43
CA GLU A 7 4.79 -10.47 16.69
C GLU A 7 4.44 -8.99 16.48
N VAL A 8 5.25 -8.25 15.72
CA VAL A 8 4.96 -6.85 15.37
C VAL A 8 3.66 -6.75 14.58
N LEU A 9 3.49 -7.55 13.53
CA LEU A 9 2.29 -7.53 12.69
C LEU A 9 1.03 -7.96 13.44
N SER A 10 1.13 -8.88 14.41
CA SER A 10 0.00 -9.34 15.21
C SER A 10 -0.59 -8.25 16.11
N SER A 11 0.23 -7.27 16.50
CA SER A 11 -0.18 -6.09 17.28
C SER A 11 -0.71 -4.94 16.43
N CYS A 12 -0.53 -5.01 15.10
CA CYS A 12 -0.92 -3.94 14.19
C CYS A 12 -2.41 -4.00 13.86
N SER A 13 -2.98 -2.82 13.63
CA SER A 13 -4.26 -2.73 12.91
C SER A 13 -4.05 -3.08 11.43
N ARG A 14 -5.01 -3.80 10.82
CA ARG A 14 -4.95 -4.22 9.43
C ARG A 14 -6.08 -3.59 8.61
N ARG A 15 -5.77 -3.10 7.41
CA ARG A 15 -6.75 -2.79 6.35
C ARG A 15 -6.49 -3.66 5.14
N GLU A 16 -7.54 -3.95 4.39
CA GLU A 16 -7.48 -4.81 3.21
C GLU A 16 -8.07 -4.05 2.02
N TYR A 17 -7.40 -4.16 0.88
CA TYR A 17 -7.81 -3.53 -0.37
C TYR A 17 -7.73 -4.58 -1.47
N LEU A 18 -8.85 -4.80 -2.17
CA LEU A 18 -8.84 -5.51 -3.43
C LEU A 18 -8.64 -4.47 -4.53
N VAL A 19 -7.52 -4.54 -5.22
CA VAL A 19 -7.10 -3.56 -6.22
C VAL A 19 -7.14 -4.21 -7.59
N GLU A 20 -7.90 -3.62 -8.49
CA GLU A 20 -7.94 -4.04 -9.89
C GLU A 20 -6.98 -3.15 -10.69
N SER A 21 -6.22 -3.78 -11.59
CA SER A 21 -5.43 -3.06 -12.58
C SER A 21 -6.34 -2.37 -13.58
N SER A 22 -6.03 -1.12 -13.91
CA SER A 22 -6.74 -0.38 -14.95
C SER A 22 -6.28 -0.75 -16.37
N SER A 23 -5.14 -1.41 -16.50
CA SER A 23 -4.49 -1.75 -17.77
C SER A 23 -4.45 -3.25 -18.09
N SER A 24 -4.72 -4.09 -17.11
CA SER A 24 -4.70 -5.56 -17.22
C SER A 24 -5.83 -6.19 -16.41
N ASP A 25 -6.12 -7.46 -16.64
CA ASP A 25 -7.06 -8.25 -15.81
C ASP A 25 -6.46 -8.69 -14.46
N GLU A 26 -5.28 -8.15 -14.10
CA GLU A 26 -4.59 -8.48 -12.86
C GLU A 26 -5.27 -7.85 -11.65
N ARG A 27 -5.32 -8.62 -10.57
CA ARG A 27 -5.92 -8.21 -9.30
C ARG A 27 -4.95 -8.49 -8.17
N TYR A 28 -4.94 -7.57 -7.21
CA TYR A 28 -4.08 -7.66 -6.05
C TYR A 28 -4.91 -7.51 -4.78
N LEU A 29 -4.77 -8.45 -3.85
CA LEU A 29 -5.21 -8.25 -2.48
C LEU A 29 -4.04 -7.64 -1.70
N VAL A 30 -4.22 -6.42 -1.22
CA VAL A 30 -3.22 -5.71 -0.42
C VAL A 30 -3.66 -5.69 1.04
N LYS A 31 -2.80 -6.17 1.94
CA LYS A 31 -2.97 -6.06 3.39
C LYS A 31 -2.02 -5.00 3.93
N TRP A 32 -2.58 -3.94 4.49
CA TRP A 32 -1.85 -2.81 5.07
C TRP A 32 -1.83 -2.93 6.59
N TYR A 33 -0.66 -3.16 7.17
CA TYR A 33 -0.43 -3.26 8.60
C TYR A 33 0.16 -1.95 9.12
N ALA A 34 -0.51 -1.37 10.11
CA ALA A 34 -0.07 -0.15 10.77
C ALA A 34 -0.27 -0.22 12.29
N HIS A 35 0.73 0.25 13.01
CA HIS A 35 0.70 0.34 14.47
C HIS A 35 0.05 1.66 14.89
N GLY A 36 -0.98 1.58 15.73
CA GLY A 36 -1.67 2.75 16.27
C GLY A 36 -0.97 3.26 17.53
N PHE A 37 -0.79 4.56 17.64
CA PHE A 37 -0.23 5.19 18.85
C PHE A 37 -0.93 6.53 19.13
N TYR A 38 -0.89 6.99 20.37
CA TYR A 38 -1.46 8.29 20.71
C TYR A 38 -0.51 9.41 20.30
N SER A 39 -0.97 10.29 19.41
CA SER A 39 -0.25 11.49 19.00
C SER A 39 -0.73 12.68 19.82
N SER A 40 0.18 13.29 20.59
CA SER A 40 -0.09 14.52 21.33
C SER A 40 -0.34 15.72 20.41
N VAL A 41 0.28 15.72 19.22
CA VAL A 41 0.12 16.76 18.20
C VAL A 41 -1.30 16.75 17.63
N LEU A 42 -1.82 15.57 17.30
CA LEU A 42 -3.17 15.39 16.75
C LEU A 42 -4.25 15.26 17.83
N LYS A 43 -3.86 15.12 19.11
CA LYS A 43 -4.75 14.81 20.23
C LYS A 43 -5.66 13.60 19.95
N GLY A 44 -5.09 12.56 19.35
CA GLY A 44 -5.85 11.40 18.87
C GLY A 44 -4.95 10.21 18.57
N ILE A 45 -5.55 9.14 18.03
CA ILE A 45 -4.81 7.98 17.55
C ILE A 45 -4.26 8.31 16.16
N ASP A 46 -2.95 8.18 16.03
CA ASP A 46 -2.23 8.23 14.76
C ASP A 46 -1.70 6.83 14.43
N TYR A 47 -1.25 6.63 13.19
CA TYR A 47 -0.82 5.34 12.71
C TYR A 47 0.52 5.43 11.98
N GLU A 48 1.40 4.50 12.31
CA GLU A 48 2.66 4.29 11.62
C GLU A 48 2.57 3.03 10.78
N THR A 49 2.81 3.16 9.48
CA THR A 49 2.86 2.00 8.57
C THR A 49 4.04 1.10 8.93
N LYS A 50 3.78 -0.20 9.05
CA LYS A 50 4.81 -1.21 9.37
C LYS A 50 5.09 -2.16 8.21
N ARG A 51 4.05 -2.61 7.50
CA ARG A 51 4.21 -3.54 6.37
C ARG A 51 3.03 -3.47 5.42
N PHE A 52 3.31 -3.72 4.15
CA PHE A 52 2.32 -4.15 3.18
C PHE A 52 2.61 -5.59 2.77
N MET A 53 1.55 -6.38 2.64
CA MET A 53 1.63 -7.68 1.97
C MET A 53 0.73 -7.64 0.76
N VAL A 54 1.26 -8.06 -0.38
CA VAL A 54 0.51 -8.12 -1.64
C VAL A 54 0.34 -9.58 -2.02
N PHE A 55 -0.87 -9.91 -2.48
CA PHE A 55 -1.18 -11.20 -3.05
C PHE A 55 -1.70 -10.99 -4.46
N SER A 56 -1.07 -11.59 -5.46
CA SER A 56 -1.47 -11.55 -6.87
C SER A 56 -2.28 -12.78 -7.23
N GLU A 57 -3.21 -12.63 -8.18
CA GLU A 57 -3.90 -13.78 -8.77
C GLU A 57 -2.95 -14.62 -9.63
N GLU A 58 -2.91 -15.92 -9.36
CA GLU A 58 -2.24 -16.92 -10.20
C GLU A 58 -3.28 -17.92 -10.70
N GLU A 59 -3.26 -18.19 -12.01
CA GLU A 59 -4.12 -19.19 -12.63
C GLU A 59 -3.54 -20.59 -12.42
N THR A 60 -4.35 -21.49 -11.86
CA THR A 60 -3.97 -22.89 -11.62
C THR A 60 -4.95 -23.84 -12.31
N THR A 61 -4.63 -25.13 -12.34
CA THR A 61 -5.54 -26.16 -12.85
C THR A 61 -6.87 -26.26 -12.08
N GLU A 62 -6.94 -25.71 -10.87
CA GLU A 62 -8.12 -25.74 -9.98
C GLU A 62 -8.86 -24.39 -9.93
N GLY A 63 -8.39 -23.40 -10.70
CA GLY A 63 -8.92 -22.04 -10.75
C GLY A 63 -7.90 -20.99 -10.28
N LYS A 64 -8.38 -19.79 -9.96
CA LYS A 64 -7.55 -18.67 -9.52
C LYS A 64 -7.30 -18.71 -8.02
N ILE A 65 -6.04 -18.60 -7.62
CA ILE A 65 -5.62 -18.46 -6.22
C ILE A 65 -4.86 -17.15 -6.02
N LEU A 66 -4.83 -16.65 -4.79
CA LEU A 66 -4.04 -15.48 -4.42
C LEU A 66 -2.74 -15.92 -3.76
N CYS A 67 -1.62 -15.67 -4.42
CA CYS A 67 -0.28 -16.00 -3.96
C CYS A 67 0.44 -14.76 -3.44
N TYR A 68 1.12 -14.88 -2.30
CA TYR A 68 1.93 -13.78 -1.76
C TYR A 68 3.07 -13.44 -2.72
N THR A 69 3.28 -12.15 -2.97
CA THR A 69 4.40 -11.65 -3.78
C THR A 69 5.01 -10.39 -3.17
N GLU A 70 6.32 -10.24 -3.39
CA GLU A 70 7.12 -9.04 -3.07
C GLU A 70 7.47 -8.25 -4.33
N ASP A 71 7.04 -8.73 -5.50
CA ASP A 71 7.30 -8.12 -6.79
C ASP A 71 6.04 -8.23 -7.67
N ILE A 72 5.53 -7.07 -8.11
CA ILE A 72 4.39 -6.96 -9.01
C ILE A 72 4.82 -6.44 -10.40
N GLY A 73 6.10 -6.55 -10.73
CA GLY A 73 6.66 -6.13 -12.00
C GLY A 73 6.57 -4.62 -12.19
N ASP A 74 6.22 -4.18 -13.41
CA ASP A 74 6.10 -2.74 -13.73
C ASP A 74 4.94 -2.05 -13.00
N MET A 75 4.09 -2.76 -12.27
CA MET A 75 2.93 -2.16 -11.61
C MET A 75 3.31 -1.38 -10.35
N CYS A 76 2.51 -0.36 -10.04
CA CYS A 76 2.52 0.32 -8.75
C CYS A 76 1.09 0.54 -8.26
N ILE A 77 0.92 0.51 -6.94
CA ILE A 77 -0.40 0.58 -6.30
C ILE A 77 -0.53 1.88 -5.54
N PHE A 78 -1.64 2.57 -5.71
CA PHE A 78 -2.00 3.75 -4.94
C PHE A 78 -3.07 3.36 -3.93
N ILE A 79 -2.86 3.70 -2.66
CA ILE A 79 -3.81 3.46 -1.58
C ILE A 79 -4.08 4.77 -0.84
N ALA A 80 -5.35 5.12 -0.72
CA ALA A 80 -5.85 6.18 0.13
C ALA A 80 -6.85 5.61 1.14
N SER A 81 -7.46 6.46 1.98
CA SER A 81 -8.29 6.01 3.10
C SER A 81 -9.36 4.99 2.70
N ASN A 82 -10.03 5.18 1.56
CA ASN A 82 -11.18 4.38 1.13
C ASN A 82 -11.09 3.88 -0.32
N GLU A 83 -9.98 4.13 -1.00
CA GLU A 83 -9.82 3.82 -2.41
C GLU A 83 -8.42 3.28 -2.67
N ALA A 84 -8.31 2.44 -3.69
CA ALA A 84 -7.04 1.96 -4.19
C ALA A 84 -7.16 1.70 -5.69
N PHE A 85 -6.07 1.92 -6.41
CA PHE A 85 -5.97 1.58 -7.83
C PHE A 85 -4.54 1.16 -8.18
N CYS A 86 -4.39 0.48 -9.31
CA CYS A 86 -3.12 -0.03 -9.79
C CYS A 86 -2.88 0.43 -11.23
N ILE A 87 -1.68 0.93 -11.51
CA ILE A 87 -1.26 1.42 -12.83
C ILE A 87 0.19 0.98 -13.12
N PRO A 88 0.58 0.85 -14.40
CA PRO A 88 1.97 0.65 -14.76
C PRO A 88 2.81 1.86 -14.34
N ALA A 89 3.93 1.65 -13.65
CA ALA A 89 4.87 2.70 -13.28
C ALA A 89 5.44 3.40 -14.52
N SER A 90 5.66 2.65 -15.60
CA SER A 90 6.07 3.20 -16.90
C SER A 90 5.06 4.20 -17.51
N SER A 91 3.80 4.23 -17.05
CA SER A 91 2.78 5.15 -17.56
C SER A 91 2.97 6.60 -17.09
N CYS A 92 3.73 6.85 -16.02
CA CYS A 92 3.90 8.18 -15.43
C CYS A 92 5.35 8.41 -14.96
N PRO A 93 6.04 9.47 -15.42
CA PRO A 93 7.40 9.76 -14.99
C PRO A 93 7.54 9.91 -13.47
N GLY A 94 8.55 9.25 -12.90
CA GLY A 94 8.87 9.33 -11.47
C GLY A 94 8.22 8.27 -10.59
N LEU A 95 7.31 7.44 -11.15
CA LEU A 95 6.83 6.25 -10.46
C LEU A 95 7.87 5.14 -10.48
N LYS A 96 7.83 4.30 -9.45
CA LYS A 96 8.70 3.14 -9.30
C LYS A 96 7.89 1.85 -9.45
N PRO A 97 8.39 0.86 -10.21
CA PRO A 97 7.86 -0.50 -10.19
C PRO A 97 7.80 -1.08 -8.78
N SER A 98 6.93 -2.06 -8.57
CA SER A 98 6.79 -2.79 -7.30
C SER A 98 6.74 -1.91 -6.04
N THR A 99 6.04 -0.78 -6.17
CA THR A 99 5.94 0.23 -5.11
C THR A 99 4.47 0.53 -4.78
N ILE A 100 4.17 0.66 -3.48
CA ILE A 100 2.88 1.14 -3.00
C ILE A 100 3.01 2.59 -2.54
N TYR A 101 2.24 3.49 -3.15
CA TYR A 101 2.11 4.89 -2.74
C TYR A 101 0.88 5.03 -1.84
N PHE A 102 1.07 5.45 -0.59
CA PHE A 102 0.03 5.41 0.42
C PHE A 102 -0.24 6.75 1.09
N MET A 103 -1.51 6.99 1.43
CA MET A 103 -1.97 8.09 2.27
C MET A 103 -3.04 7.62 3.26
N GLY A 104 -3.00 8.11 4.50
CA GLY A 104 -4.05 7.95 5.52
C GLY A 104 -3.57 7.32 6.84
N ARG A 105 -2.61 6.38 6.79
CA ARG A 105 -1.87 5.87 7.97
C ARG A 105 -0.38 6.23 7.83
N GLY A 106 -0.17 7.54 7.66
CA GLY A 106 1.06 8.14 7.13
C GLY A 106 0.90 8.61 5.70
N PHE A 107 2.01 9.08 5.12
CA PHE A 107 2.12 9.49 3.73
C PHE A 107 3.50 9.09 3.20
N GLY A 108 3.56 8.31 2.14
CA GLY A 108 4.84 7.76 1.69
C GLY A 108 4.73 6.81 0.51
N SER A 109 5.88 6.19 0.21
CA SER A 109 5.99 5.04 -0.67
C SER A 109 6.61 3.85 0.08
N TYR A 110 6.18 2.66 -0.30
CA TYR A 110 6.65 1.39 0.22
C TYR A 110 7.18 0.54 -0.93
N ASP A 111 8.48 0.24 -0.94
CA ASP A 111 9.08 -0.66 -1.93
C ASP A 111 8.83 -2.10 -1.49
N LEU A 112 8.11 -2.87 -2.31
CA LEU A 112 7.76 -4.25 -1.97
C LEU A 112 8.97 -5.18 -1.97
N THR A 113 9.95 -4.89 -2.84
CA THR A 113 11.12 -5.74 -3.08
C THR A 113 12.16 -5.61 -1.97
N THR A 114 12.29 -4.42 -1.38
CA THR A 114 13.22 -4.18 -0.27
C THR A 114 12.52 -4.15 1.09
N GLY A 115 11.21 -3.92 1.09
CA GLY A 115 10.43 -3.66 2.31
C GLY A 115 10.64 -2.26 2.90
N ASP A 116 11.36 -1.37 2.19
CA ASP A 116 11.68 -0.03 2.67
C ASP A 116 10.49 0.92 2.57
N THR A 117 10.32 1.73 3.61
CA THR A 117 9.29 2.78 3.64
C THR A 117 9.93 4.16 3.58
N HIS A 118 9.63 4.92 2.53
CA HIS A 118 9.98 6.33 2.43
C HIS A 118 8.79 7.21 2.81
N HIS A 119 8.91 7.95 3.91
CA HIS A 119 7.86 8.88 4.36
C HIS A 119 8.02 10.26 3.70
N TYR A 120 6.92 10.81 3.20
CA TYR A 120 6.85 12.16 2.64
C TYR A 120 6.42 13.17 3.69
N LYS A 121 6.83 14.43 3.51
CA LYS A 121 6.34 15.54 4.32
C LYS A 121 5.09 16.12 3.66
N ALA A 122 3.97 16.10 4.38
CA ALA A 122 2.76 16.76 3.92
C ALA A 122 2.96 18.29 3.88
N PRO A 123 2.51 18.99 2.82
CA PRO A 123 2.48 20.45 2.81
C PRO A 123 1.61 20.95 3.97
N GLY A 124 2.18 21.73 4.89
CA GLY A 124 1.48 22.22 6.09
C GLY A 124 1.32 21.18 7.22
N GLY A 125 1.90 19.99 7.10
CA GLY A 125 1.99 19.00 8.17
C GLY A 125 0.74 18.15 8.43
N VAL A 126 -0.39 18.44 7.77
CA VAL A 126 -1.64 17.67 7.93
C VAL A 126 -2.28 17.40 6.57
N ILE A 127 -2.60 16.13 6.29
CA ILE A 127 -3.40 15.75 5.12
C ILE A 127 -4.86 15.68 5.58
N THR A 128 -5.67 16.64 5.14
CA THR A 128 -7.07 16.76 5.58
C THR A 128 -8.03 15.85 4.81
N ILE A 129 -7.69 15.51 3.56
CA ILE A 129 -8.51 14.65 2.69
C ILE A 129 -7.58 13.86 1.75
N PRO A 130 -7.09 12.68 2.19
CA PRO A 130 -6.20 11.88 1.37
C PRO A 130 -7.01 11.14 0.31
N TYR A 131 -6.99 11.64 -0.93
CA TYR A 131 -7.48 10.93 -2.10
C TYR A 131 -6.45 10.99 -3.23
N TRP A 132 -6.38 9.92 -4.01
CA TRP A 132 -5.57 9.87 -5.22
C TRP A 132 -6.51 10.05 -6.41
N LEU A 133 -6.13 10.92 -7.35
CA LEU A 133 -6.85 11.02 -8.61
C LEU A 133 -6.41 9.85 -9.51
N PRO A 134 -7.29 8.89 -9.85
CA PRO A 134 -6.95 7.86 -10.80
C PRO A 134 -6.66 8.53 -12.17
N PRO A 135 -5.78 7.95 -13.00
CA PRO A 135 -5.61 8.46 -14.35
C PRO A 135 -6.93 8.40 -15.10
N PHE A 136 -7.22 9.45 -15.89
CA PHE A 136 -8.43 9.51 -16.69
C PHE A 136 -8.42 8.38 -17.72
N SER A 137 -9.48 7.58 -17.75
CA SER A 137 -9.72 6.65 -18.86
C SER A 137 -10.01 7.48 -20.12
N THR A 138 -9.09 7.50 -21.07
CA THR A 138 -9.30 8.09 -22.41
C THR A 138 -10.06 7.15 -23.31
#